data_AF-A0A844BPM6-F1
#
_entry.id   AF-A0A844BPM6-F1
#
_cell.length_a   1.000
_cell.length_b   1.000
_cell.length_c   1.000
_cell.angle_alpha   90.00
_cell.angle_beta   90.00
_cell.angle_gamma   90.00
#
_symmetry.space_group_name_H-M   'P 1'
#
loop_
_entity.id
_entity.type
_entity.pdbx_description
1 polymer ?
#
loop_
_entity_poly.entity_id
_entity_poly.type
_entity_poly.pdbx_seq_one_letter_code
_entity_poly.pdbx_strand_id
1 'polypeptide(L)'
;MRPGIARQRGTRPARWSANRDPSSPAERLTGDPGAILLREVLENSGIAGWITDRLTDPQRPQDVTHDLASLLRTAILLASQG
;
A
#
# COMPACT_ATOMS: atom_id res chain seq x y z
N MET A 1 -15.23 -12.85 -62.30
CA MET A 1 -13.81 -13.20 -62.15
C MET A 1 -13.41 -12.96 -60.69
N ARG A 2 -13.19 -14.02 -59.89
CA ARG A 2 -12.42 -13.99 -58.62
C ARG A 2 -11.23 -14.94 -58.85
N PRO A 3 -10.04 -14.67 -58.29
CA PRO A 3 -9.74 -15.23 -56.97
C PRO A 3 -8.87 -14.30 -56.11
N GLY A 4 -8.75 -14.62 -54.82
CA GLY A 4 -7.88 -13.90 -53.89
C GLY A 4 -8.32 -13.93 -52.42
N ILE A 5 -8.72 -15.09 -51.91
CA ILE A 5 -8.86 -15.33 -50.46
C ILE A 5 -7.46 -15.41 -49.82
N ALA A 6 -7.16 -14.53 -48.87
CA ALA A 6 -6.03 -14.68 -47.96
C ALA A 6 -6.50 -14.64 -46.50
N ARG A 7 -6.11 -15.71 -45.78
CA ARG A 7 -6.45 -16.09 -44.41
C ARG A 7 -6.16 -15.02 -43.36
N GLN A 8 -7.01 -15.01 -42.33
CA GLN A 8 -6.75 -14.48 -41.00
C GLN A 8 -5.46 -15.06 -40.37
N ARG A 9 -4.71 -14.26 -39.59
CA ARG A 9 -4.09 -14.64 -38.30
C ARG A 9 -3.35 -13.45 -37.67
N GLY A 10 -3.62 -13.24 -36.37
CA GLY A 10 -2.79 -12.62 -35.30
C GLY A 10 -1.88 -11.44 -35.66
N THR A 11 -1.94 -10.31 -34.98
CA THR A 11 -1.67 -10.23 -33.54
C THR A 11 -2.31 -8.97 -32.96
N ARG A 12 -3.08 -9.13 -31.87
CA ARG A 12 -3.30 -8.01 -30.95
C ARG A 12 -1.92 -7.63 -30.40
N PRO A 13 -1.45 -6.37 -30.50
CA PRO A 13 -0.33 -5.97 -29.66
C PRO A 13 -0.85 -5.92 -28.23
N ALA A 14 -0.68 -7.04 -27.54
CA ALA A 14 -0.51 -7.06 -26.11
C ALA A 14 0.60 -6.07 -25.80
N ARG A 15 0.26 -5.01 -25.07
CA ARG A 15 1.06 -4.39 -24.02
C ARG A 15 0.36 -3.07 -23.72
N TRP A 16 -0.71 -3.16 -22.95
CA TRP A 16 -1.02 -2.11 -21.97
C TRP A 16 0.24 -2.05 -21.09
N SER A 17 1.26 -1.35 -21.58
CA SER A 17 2.41 -1.00 -20.78
C SER A 17 1.78 -0.07 -19.77
N ALA A 18 1.47 -0.62 -18.60
CA ALA A 18 1.26 0.17 -17.41
C ALA A 18 2.49 1.06 -17.32
N ASN A 19 2.34 2.27 -17.85
CA ASN A 19 3.25 3.36 -17.64
C ASN A 19 3.03 3.69 -16.16
N ARG A 20 3.64 2.89 -15.28
CA ARG A 20 3.71 3.25 -13.87
C ARG A 20 4.59 4.47 -13.86
N ASP A 21 3.96 5.59 -13.60
CA ASP A 21 4.65 6.77 -13.19
C ASP A 21 5.52 6.37 -11.98
N PRO A 22 6.86 6.55 -12.02
CA PRO A 22 7.73 6.35 -10.86
C PRO A 22 7.36 7.28 -9.69
N SER A 23 6.41 8.20 -9.90
CA SER A 23 5.78 9.06 -8.90
C SER A 23 4.55 8.42 -8.23
N SER A 24 4.42 7.09 -8.25
CA SER A 24 3.30 6.44 -7.58
C SER A 24 3.36 6.72 -6.06
N PRO A 25 2.21 6.88 -5.37
CA PRO A 25 2.22 7.12 -3.92
C PRO A 25 2.99 6.06 -3.15
N ALA A 26 3.06 4.83 -3.66
CA ALA A 26 3.84 3.74 -3.07
C ALA A 26 5.33 4.11 -3.02
N GLU A 27 5.92 4.59 -4.12
CA GLU A 27 7.34 5.01 -4.19
C GLU A 27 7.64 6.22 -3.29
N ARG A 28 6.68 7.15 -3.12
CA ARG A 28 6.80 8.25 -2.16
C ARG A 28 6.80 7.78 -0.71
N LEU A 29 6.17 6.65 -0.40
CA LEU A 29 6.06 6.10 0.96
C LEU A 29 7.22 5.17 1.33
N THR A 30 8.06 4.80 0.35
CA THR A 30 9.19 3.87 0.54
C THR A 30 10.47 4.55 1.03
N GLY A 31 10.65 5.86 0.78
CA GLY A 31 11.83 6.61 1.22
C GLY A 31 11.65 7.30 2.58
N ASP A 32 12.75 7.78 3.19
CA ASP A 32 12.74 8.52 4.47
C ASP A 32 11.69 9.65 4.53
N PRO A 33 11.50 10.50 3.49
CA PRO A 33 10.47 11.53 3.50
C PRO A 33 9.04 10.96 3.54
N GLY A 34 8.85 9.77 2.97
CA GLY A 34 7.59 9.03 2.96
C GLY A 34 7.20 8.50 4.33
N ALA A 35 8.16 7.92 5.03
CA ALA A 35 7.97 7.45 6.39
C ALA A 35 7.64 8.60 7.36
N ILE A 36 8.28 9.77 7.18
CA ILE A 36 7.98 10.97 7.98
C ILE A 36 6.56 11.45 7.70
N LEU A 37 6.18 11.63 6.43
CA LEU A 37 4.82 12.06 6.07
C LEU A 37 3.75 11.09 6.56
N LEU A 38 3.99 9.79 6.40
CA LEU A 38 3.05 8.77 6.86
C LEU A 38 2.90 8.81 8.39
N ARG A 39 4.00 9.01 9.11
CA ARG A 39 3.95 9.19 10.57
C ARG A 39 3.13 10.41 10.95
N GLU A 40 3.33 11.56 10.30
CA GLU A 40 2.54 12.77 10.57
C GLU A 40 1.06 12.55 10.30
N VAL A 41 0.70 11.89 9.20
CA VAL A 41 -0.71 11.58 8.89
C VAL A 41 -1.31 10.64 9.93
N LEU A 42 -0.57 9.62 10.36
CA LEU A 42 -1.04 8.67 11.37
C LEU A 42 -1.27 9.33 12.73
N GLU A 43 -0.38 10.24 13.15
CA GLU A 43 -0.57 10.97 14.41
C GLU A 43 -1.72 11.98 14.31
N ASN A 44 -1.76 12.77 13.24
CA ASN A 44 -2.72 13.87 13.11
C ASN A 44 -4.15 13.40 12.81
N SER A 45 -4.31 12.20 12.23
CA SER A 45 -5.63 11.63 11.95
C SER A 45 -6.28 10.97 13.16
N GLY A 46 -5.51 10.61 14.19
CA GLY A 46 -6.01 9.82 15.32
C GLY A 46 -6.48 8.40 14.94
N ILE A 47 -6.19 7.95 13.71
CA ILE A 47 -6.70 6.68 13.17
C ILE A 47 -6.24 5.50 14.02
N ALA A 48 -5.02 5.55 14.55
CA ALA A 48 -4.49 4.47 15.38
C ALA A 48 -5.34 4.29 16.66
N GLY A 49 -5.67 5.39 17.35
CA GLY A 49 -6.56 5.36 18.51
C GLY A 49 -7.97 4.85 18.16
N TRP A 50 -8.53 5.35 17.05
CA TRP A 50 -9.85 4.93 16.58
C TRP A 50 -9.94 3.43 16.27
N ILE A 51 -8.87 2.85 15.72
CA ILE A 51 -8.73 1.41 15.46
C ILE A 51 -8.58 0.66 16.78
N THR A 52 -7.71 1.10 17.69
CA THR A 52 -7.48 0.40 18.97
C THR A 52 -8.71 0.38 19.87
N ASP A 53 -9.54 1.42 19.84
CA ASP A 53 -10.82 1.45 20.57
C ASP A 53 -11.81 0.37 20.09
N ARG A 54 -11.59 -0.19 18.90
CA ARG A 54 -12.42 -1.21 18.27
C ARG A 54 -11.77 -2.59 18.25
N LEU A 55 -10.52 -2.70 18.66
CA LEU A 55 -9.80 -3.97 18.76
C LEU A 55 -9.76 -4.43 20.21
N THR A 56 -10.17 -5.66 20.46
CA THR A 56 -9.94 -6.31 21.74
C THR A 56 -8.54 -6.87 21.76
N ASP A 57 -7.65 -6.29 22.56
CA ASP A 57 -6.35 -6.89 22.87
C ASP A 57 -6.55 -7.96 23.96
N PRO A 58 -6.33 -9.25 23.66
CA PRO A 58 -6.47 -10.31 24.66
C PRO A 58 -5.33 -10.32 25.69
N GLN A 59 -4.25 -9.56 25.47
CA GLN A 59 -3.11 -9.53 26.39
C GLN A 59 -3.42 -8.71 27.64
N ARG A 60 -2.78 -9.11 28.75
CA ARG A 60 -2.87 -8.33 29.99
C ARG A 60 -2.00 -7.09 29.85
N PRO A 61 -2.50 -5.88 30.16
CA PRO A 61 -1.73 -4.63 30.02
C PRO A 61 -0.39 -4.61 30.77
N GLN A 62 -0.26 -5.44 31.81
CA GLN A 62 0.94 -5.58 32.65
C GLN A 62 2.10 -6.25 31.93
N ASP A 63 1.78 -7.07 30.93
CA ASP A 63 2.73 -7.92 30.20
C ASP A 63 3.13 -7.28 28.85
N VAL A 64 2.62 -6.08 28.55
CA VAL A 64 2.75 -5.41 27.26
C VAL A 64 3.69 -4.21 27.37
N THR A 65 4.87 -4.31 26.74
CA THR A 65 5.90 -3.24 26.72
C THR A 65 5.50 -2.06 25.83
N HIS A 66 4.77 -2.32 24.75
CA HIS A 66 4.34 -1.31 23.77
C HIS A 66 2.84 -1.42 23.54
N ASP A 67 2.12 -0.32 23.71
CA ASP A 67 0.69 -0.31 23.49
C ASP A 67 0.33 -0.66 22.03
N LEU A 68 -0.89 -1.16 21.85
CA LEU A 68 -1.39 -1.59 20.54
C LEU A 68 -1.33 -0.48 19.49
N ALA A 69 -1.51 0.78 19.87
CA ALA A 69 -1.49 1.90 18.93
C ALA A 69 -0.06 2.21 18.46
N SER A 70 0.94 2.06 19.33
CA SER A 70 2.37 2.15 18.97
C SER A 70 2.79 1.02 18.03
N LEU A 71 2.36 -0.21 18.30
CA LEU A 71 2.60 -1.36 17.44
C LEU A 71 1.95 -1.18 16.07
N LEU A 72 0.71 -0.69 16.04
CA LEU A 72 -0.05 -0.46 14.81
C LEU A 72 0.63 0.59 13.91
N ARG A 73 1.06 1.73 14.47
CA ARG A 73 1.81 2.75 13.72
C ARG A 73 3.07 2.17 13.08
N THR A 74 3.80 1.36 13.84
CA THR A 74 5.04 0.73 13.39
C THR A 74 4.77 -0.28 12.29
N ALA A 75 3.75 -1.13 12.45
CA ALA A 75 3.35 -2.10 11.43
C ALA A 75 2.94 -1.42 10.11
N ILE A 76 2.19 -0.31 10.19
CA ILE A 76 1.79 0.45 8.99
C ILE A 76 3.01 1.07 8.30
N LEU A 77 3.94 1.67 9.06
CA LEU A 77 5.18 2.22 8.53
C LEU A 77 6.06 1.15 7.87
N LEU A 78 6.13 -0.05 8.44
CA LEU A 78 6.88 -1.17 7.85
C LEU A 78 6.19 -1.71 6.60
N ALA A 79 4.86 -1.85 6.64
CA ALA A 79 4.08 -2.33 5.50
C ALA A 79 4.12 -1.38 4.30
N SER A 80 4.37 -0.08 4.51
CA SER A 80 4.50 0.90 3.43
C SER A 80 5.88 0.93 2.77
N GLN A 81 6.88 0.25 3.34
CA GLN A 81 8.28 0.30 2.88
C GLN A 81 8.62 -0.67 1.73
N GLY A 82 7.64 -1.38 1.16
CA GLY A 82 7.82 -2.18 -0.06
C GLY A 82 8.40 -3.56 0.16
#